data_AF-A0A6G2JT18-F1
#
_entry.id   AF-A0A6G2JT18-F1
#
_cell.length_a   1.000
_cell.length_b   1.000
_cell.length_c   1.000
_cell.angle_alpha   90.00
_cell.angle_beta   90.00
_cell.angle_gamma   90.00
#
_symmetry.space_group_name_H-M   'P 1'
#
loop_
_entity.id
_entity.type
_entity.pdbx_description
1 polymer ?
#
loop_
_entity_poly.entity_id
_entity_poly.type
_entity_poly.pdbx_seq_one_letter_code
_entity_poly.pdbx_strand_id
1 'polypeptide(L)'
;MTEEHIDFNVQVPPECQAGVWANFAAVSHSPYEFTLDFVRLSFGGPTQGQGVVVSRVNMSPLFVDQLIEALKENQARWLEQQVEQVDKDSNEEE
;
A
#
# COMPACT_ATOMS: atom_id res chain seq x y z
N MET A 1 11.97 -13.37 26.60
CA MET A 1 12.78 -12.50 25.73
C MET A 1 11.91 -11.33 25.39
N THR A 2 12.26 -10.13 25.82
CA THR A 2 11.58 -8.90 25.43
C THR A 2 11.98 -8.62 23.99
N GLU A 3 11.02 -8.60 23.06
CA GLU A 3 11.26 -8.15 21.69
C GLU A 3 11.70 -6.68 21.76
N GLU A 4 12.96 -6.40 21.46
CA GLU A 4 13.42 -5.03 21.25
C GLU A 4 12.75 -4.52 19.97
N HIS A 5 11.76 -3.64 20.14
CA HIS A 5 11.24 -2.84 19.04
C HIS A 5 12.36 -1.92 18.54
N ILE A 6 12.89 -2.20 17.36
CA ILE A 6 13.82 -1.31 16.69
C ILE A 6 13.00 -0.15 16.11
N ASP A 7 13.04 1.00 16.78
CA ASP A 7 12.45 2.23 16.25
C ASP A 7 13.31 2.75 15.09
N PHE A 8 12.84 2.54 13.87
CA PHE A 8 13.49 3.08 12.68
C PHE A 8 13.10 4.55 12.48
N ASN A 9 14.09 5.46 12.45
CA ASN A 9 13.88 6.82 11.98
C ASN A 9 13.82 6.84 10.44
N VAL A 10 12.63 6.70 9.88
CA VAL A 10 12.40 6.72 8.43
C VAL A 10 12.15 8.15 7.95
N GLN A 11 12.99 8.63 7.03
CA GLN A 11 12.81 9.94 6.39
C GLN A 11 12.30 9.78 4.97
N VAL A 12 11.30 10.57 4.60
CA VAL A 12 10.80 10.66 3.23
C VAL A 12 11.51 11.83 2.54
N PRO A 13 12.24 11.61 1.43
CA PRO A 13 12.85 12.68 0.67
C PRO A 13 11.81 13.74 0.24
N PRO A 14 12.15 15.04 0.22
CA PRO A 14 11.21 16.11 -0.13
C PRO A 14 10.47 15.86 -1.45
N GLU A 15 11.17 15.37 -2.46
CA GLU A 15 10.64 15.03 -3.78
C GLU A 15 9.61 13.90 -3.77
N CYS A 16 9.63 13.04 -2.75
CA CYS A 16 8.72 11.91 -2.59
C CYS A 16 7.54 12.21 -1.66
N GLN A 17 7.49 13.38 -1.01
CA GLN A 17 6.47 13.70 0.00
C GLN A 17 5.03 13.64 -0.54
N ALA A 18 4.83 14.04 -1.81
CA ALA A 18 3.51 13.98 -2.45
C ALA A 18 3.09 12.55 -2.84
N GLY A 19 4.03 11.61 -2.86
CA GLY A 19 3.82 10.26 -3.36
C GLY A 19 3.55 10.20 -4.87
N VAL A 20 3.22 9.00 -5.35
CA VAL A 20 2.76 8.76 -6.72
C VAL A 20 1.37 8.13 -6.69
N TRP A 21 0.52 8.53 -7.62
CA TRP A 21 -0.82 7.95 -7.74
C TRP A 21 -0.80 6.70 -8.62
N ALA A 22 -1.28 5.58 -8.06
CA ALA A 22 -1.49 4.33 -8.79
C ALA A 22 -2.87 3.75 -8.44
N ASN A 23 -3.49 3.11 -9.43
CA ASN A 23 -4.80 2.45 -9.29
C ASN A 23 -4.75 0.99 -9.75
N PHE A 24 -3.56 0.48 -10.07
CA PHE A 24 -3.29 -0.91 -10.40
C PHE A 24 -1.88 -1.28 -9.93
N ALA A 25 -1.67 -2.55 -9.59
CA ALA A 25 -0.35 -3.09 -9.29
C ALA A 25 -0.14 -4.39 -10.08
N ALA A 26 0.95 -4.48 -10.84
CA ALA A 26 1.38 -5.73 -11.47
C ALA A 26 2.47 -6.37 -10.61
N VAL A 27 2.34 -7.68 -10.36
CA VAL A 27 3.31 -8.43 -9.58
C VAL A 27 3.92 -9.50 -10.46
N SER A 28 5.24 -9.56 -10.49
CA SER A 28 6.00 -10.63 -11.13
C SER A 28 7.11 -11.11 -10.18
N HIS A 29 7.56 -12.35 -10.35
CA HIS A 29 8.58 -12.91 -9.47
C HIS A 29 9.45 -13.96 -10.17
N SER A 30 10.61 -14.16 -9.58
CA SER A 30 11.52 -15.27 -9.81
C SER A 30 11.81 -15.96 -8.46
N PRO A 31 12.59 -17.04 -8.42
CA PRO A 31 13.04 -17.63 -7.16
C PRO A 31 13.85 -16.67 -6.26
N TYR A 32 14.39 -15.57 -6.81
CA TYR A 32 15.31 -14.67 -6.09
C TYR A 32 14.72 -13.30 -5.75
N GLU A 33 13.70 -12.86 -6.49
CA GLU A 33 13.12 -11.53 -6.31
C GLU A 33 11.66 -11.47 -6.74
N PHE A 34 10.93 -10.53 -6.15
CA PHE A 34 9.64 -10.04 -6.60
C PHE A 34 9.82 -8.63 -7.14
N THR A 35 9.05 -8.32 -8.18
CA THR A 35 8.92 -6.98 -8.76
C THR A 35 7.47 -6.55 -8.67
N LEU A 36 7.22 -5.42 -8.01
CA LEU A 36 5.92 -4.76 -7.94
C LEU A 36 5.97 -3.49 -8.78
N ASP A 37 5.14 -3.44 -9.82
CA ASP A 37 4.89 -2.27 -10.63
C ASP A 37 3.58 -1.60 -10.22
N PHE A 38 3.67 -0.41 -9.66
CA PHE A 38 2.51 0.44 -9.42
C PHE A 38 2.21 1.24 -10.69
N VAL A 39 1.00 1.08 -11.21
CA VAL A 39 0.59 1.58 -12.52
C VAL A 39 -0.56 2.56 -12.36
N ARG A 40 -0.47 3.67 -13.10
CA ARG A 40 -1.59 4.57 -13.35
C ARG A 40 -2.26 4.19 -14.66
N LEU A 41 -3.43 3.57 -14.57
CA LEU A 41 -4.31 3.29 -15.69
C LEU A 41 -5.23 4.47 -15.98
N SER A 42 -5.38 4.81 -17.26
CA SER A 42 -6.30 5.84 -17.73
C SER A 42 -7.58 5.19 -18.28
N PHE A 43 -8.72 5.50 -17.65
CA PHE A 43 -10.03 4.96 -18.01
C PHE A 43 -10.92 5.96 -18.79
N GLY A 44 -10.45 7.19 -18.98
CA GLY A 44 -11.15 8.23 -19.73
C GLY A 44 -10.31 8.79 -20.88
N GLY A 45 -10.95 9.04 -22.04
CA GLY A 45 -10.33 9.66 -23.21
C GLY A 45 -9.99 8.71 -24.37
N PRO A 46 -9.38 9.23 -25.46
CA PRO A 46 -9.09 8.47 -26.69
C PRO A 46 -8.00 7.39 -26.52
N THR A 47 -7.25 7.41 -25.42
CA THR A 47 -6.20 6.44 -25.05
C THR A 47 -6.67 5.47 -23.96
N GLN A 48 -7.91 5.00 -24.06
CA GLN A 48 -8.41 3.91 -23.21
C GLN A 48 -7.48 2.69 -23.26
N GLY A 49 -7.15 2.15 -22.10
CA GLY A 49 -6.32 0.95 -21.97
C GLY A 49 -4.81 1.20 -21.89
N GLN A 50 -4.35 2.46 -21.86
CA GLN A 50 -2.95 2.76 -21.59
C GLN A 50 -2.67 2.91 -20.10
N GLY A 51 -1.56 2.33 -19.66
CA GLY A 51 -1.04 2.41 -18.31
C GLY A 51 0.40 2.91 -18.31
N VAL A 52 0.75 3.71 -17.31
CA VAL A 52 2.13 4.14 -17.07
C VAL A 52 2.58 3.62 -15.71
N VAL A 53 3.73 2.93 -15.67
CA VAL A 53 4.37 2.56 -14.41
C VAL A 53 4.86 3.84 -13.74
N VAL A 54 4.34 4.13 -12.54
CA VAL A 54 4.70 5.32 -11.77
C VAL A 54 5.74 5.02 -10.68
N SER A 55 5.83 3.76 -10.25
CA SER A 55 6.88 3.28 -9.35
C SER A 55 7.08 1.78 -9.53
N ARG A 56 8.34 1.34 -9.44
CA ARG A 56 8.74 -0.08 -9.42
C ARG A 56 9.54 -0.34 -8.17
N VAL A 57 9.17 -1.39 -7.44
CA VAL A 57 9.90 -1.84 -6.26
C VAL A 57 10.28 -3.31 -6.44
N ASN A 58 11.58 -3.59 -6.29
CA ASN A 58 12.10 -4.95 -6.30
C ASN A 58 12.45 -5.37 -4.87
N MET A 59 12.15 -6.61 -4.53
CA MET A 59 12.23 -7.08 -3.15
C MET A 59 12.51 -8.58 -3.06
N SER A 60 13.15 -8.99 -1.96
CA SER A 60 13.40 -10.41 -1.70
C SER A 60 12.08 -11.15 -1.36
N PRO A 61 11.96 -12.46 -1.65
CA PRO A 61 10.78 -13.25 -1.28
C PRO A 61 10.44 -13.16 0.22
N LEU A 62 11.45 -13.20 1.10
CA LEU A 62 11.26 -13.10 2.54
C LEU A 62 10.54 -11.81 2.97
N PHE A 63 10.94 -10.68 2.36
CA PHE A 63 10.34 -9.39 2.68
C PHE A 63 8.91 -9.25 2.14
N VAL A 64 8.57 -9.95 1.05
CA VAL A 64 7.19 -9.96 0.51
C VAL A 64 6.23 -10.59 1.49
N ASP A 65 6.59 -11.70 2.10
CA ASP A 65 5.74 -12.39 3.09
C ASP A 65 5.46 -11.47 4.29
N GLN A 66 6.50 -10.82 4.81
CA GLN A 66 6.39 -9.84 5.89
C GLN A 66 5.52 -8.64 5.49
N LEU A 67 5.67 -8.15 4.26
CA LEU A 67 4.85 -7.05 3.75
C LEU A 67 3.37 -7.47 3.66
N ILE A 68 3.06 -8.67 3.17
CA ILE A 68 1.69 -9.16 3.06
C ILE A 68 1.03 -9.24 4.43
N GLU A 69 1.74 -9.76 5.43
CA GLU A 69 1.26 -9.83 6.82
C GLU A 69 0.99 -8.43 7.37
N ALA A 70 1.97 -7.53 7.28
CA ALA A 70 1.84 -6.15 7.75
C ALA A 70 0.69 -5.40 7.06
N LEU A 71 0.48 -5.62 5.76
CA LEU A 71 -0.64 -5.02 5.02
C LEU A 71 -2.00 -5.52 5.51
N LYS A 72 -2.13 -6.84 5.74
CA LYS A 72 -3.37 -7.44 6.25
C LYS A 72 -3.73 -6.90 7.63
N GLU A 73 -2.75 -6.83 8.53
CA GLU A 73 -2.96 -6.29 9.87
C GLU A 73 -3.36 -4.81 9.85
N ASN A 74 -2.67 -3.99 9.04
CA ASN A 74 -3.03 -2.58 8.88
C ASN A 74 -4.43 -2.40 8.29
N GLN A 75 -4.80 -3.20 7.30
CA GLN A 75 -6.14 -3.17 6.70
C GLN A 75 -7.21 -3.52 7.73
N ALA A 76 -7.00 -4.57 8.54
CA ALA A 76 -7.94 -4.97 9.58
C ALA A 76 -8.18 -3.85 10.59
N ARG A 77 -7.11 -3.23 11.11
CA ARG A 77 -7.22 -2.08 12.02
C ARG A 77 -7.96 -0.89 11.40
N TRP A 78 -7.71 -0.61 10.12
CA TRP A 78 -8.40 0.48 9.41
C TRP A 78 -9.90 0.21 9.25
N LEU A 79 -10.29 -1.03 8.93
CA LEU A 79 -11.69 -1.42 8.82
C LEU A 79 -12.42 -1.31 10.16
N GLU A 80 -11.80 -1.76 11.27
CA GLU A 80 -12.36 -1.62 12.62
C GLU A 80 -12.65 -0.16 12.97
N GLN A 81 -11.72 0.75 12.63
CA GLN A 81 -11.90 2.19 12.84
C GLN A 81 -13.04 2.77 12.00
N GLN A 82 -13.26 2.27 10.77
CA GLN A 82 -14.38 2.74 9.95
C GLN A 82 -15.74 2.33 10.54
N VAL A 83 -15.85 1.10 11.06
CA VAL A 83 -17.08 0.63 11.70
C VAL A 83 -17.38 1.45 12.96
N GLU A 84 -16.37 1.75 13.78
CA GLU A 84 -16.54 2.56 14.99
C GLU A 84 -17.01 4.00 14.69
N GLN A 85 -16.62 4.57 13.55
CA GLN A 85 -17.09 5.91 13.15
C GLN A 85 -18.55 5.89 12.72
N VAL A 86 -19.00 4.86 11.98
CA VAL A 86 -20.41 4.72 11.59
C VAL A 86 -21.32 4.54 12.81
N ASP A 87 -20.88 3.79 13.82
CA ASP A 87 -21.62 3.59 15.06
C ASP A 87 -21.73 4.87 15.92
N LYS A 88 -20.74 5.77 15.83
CA LYS A 88 -20.76 7.07 16.52
C LYS A 88 -21.67 8.06 15.82
N ASP A 89 -21.57 8.18 14.50
CA ASP A 89 -22.42 9.08 13.70
C ASP A 89 -23.91 8.70 13.84
N SER A 90 -24.23 7.40 13.93
CA SER A 90 -25.60 6.91 14.12
C SER A 90 -26.19 7.24 15.49
N ASN A 91 -25.36 7.41 16.53
CA ASN A 91 -25.79 7.73 17.90
C ASN A 91 -25.85 9.24 18.17
N GLU A 92 -25.27 10.08 17.32
CA GLU A 92 -25.36 11.56 17.42
C GLU A 92 -26.57 12.14 16.66
N GLU A 93 -27.22 11.33 15.82
CA GLU A 93 -28.45 11.67 15.09
C GLU A 93 -29.76 11.28 15.82
N GLU A 94 -29.69 10.65 17.00
CA GLU A 94 -30.82 10.38 17.93
C GLU A 94 -30.88 11.38 19.11
#